data_AF-A0A1L5YKT3-F1
#
_entry.id   AF-A0A1L5YKT3-F1
#
_cell.length_a   1.000
_cell.length_b   1.000
_cell.length_c   1.000
_cell.angle_alpha   90.00
_cell.angle_beta   90.00
_cell.angle_gamma   90.00
#
_symmetry.space_group_name_H-M   'P 1'
#
loop_
_entity.id
_entity.type
_entity.pdbx_description
1 polymer ?
#
loop_
_entity_poly.entity_id
_entity_poly.type
_entity_poly.pdbx_seq_one_letter_code
_entity_poly.pdbx_strand_id
1 'polypeptide(L)'
;MELSVGAYCNSRVFYCTSGLTSACNEKSFTLRNASAMGPSLNSDSTVLSIRSEFREGRFLRQSKSDPYRTDIRSSSEIGPSLNSDFTVFGIRSDFREGRFLRQSESDLYANDIRRSSENDFRVPDFQHPYPKARLNPLAAQCHDISNDWIVSLGIDKELGPSMWQSCMAAKFSKLIGYIYDDIEHKDFLWLCKILTLFFAFDSKMDDGELADRIDFSCDVILDMNLIILWNDPDNERLLEGLKSILDTLMETEASRKRAQLHTIHADLVHARNKSKTLLDVNFGAFMSGFRELWLDYIEDLPVECISRQAEIFQQYTGGFFSEQIARMKGTNISLSDCIRVRRLTGGVMPFLVFSDRMIEHKRRKSPISHLPDSLFYGEDMQNMLAACTDIIGWHNDIFGFQKELLNNDHKNTLVYIVFHEYNCQSYTQAGELVLELLQDRIVEMELAYERLRSAATPEFHPAIDLFIKTCRDWIPGTHEYHITSSRYVVSNSSFSDTGNLKS
;
A
#
# COMPACT_ATOMS: atom_id res chain seq x y z
N MET A 1 34.48 18.68 44.94
CA MET A 1 34.66 19.20 46.32
C MET A 1 33.35 19.93 46.63
N GLU A 2 32.40 19.51 47.45
CA GLU A 2 32.03 18.37 48.32
C GLU A 2 30.47 18.42 48.35
N LEU A 3 29.67 17.35 48.16
CA LEU A 3 29.11 16.38 49.15
C LEU A 3 28.56 17.06 50.44
N SER A 4 27.36 16.79 50.98
CA SER A 4 26.74 15.47 51.23
C SER A 4 25.25 15.52 51.69
N VAL A 5 24.46 14.47 51.35
CA VAL A 5 23.54 13.61 52.17
C VAL A 5 22.33 14.25 52.89
N GLY A 6 21.10 13.71 53.00
CA GLY A 6 20.40 12.41 52.77
C GLY A 6 18.89 12.67 53.09
N ALA A 7 17.87 11.82 52.85
CA ALA A 7 17.72 10.41 53.24
C ALA A 7 16.50 9.75 52.54
N TYR A 8 16.57 8.42 52.43
CA TYR A 8 15.54 7.46 52.03
C TYR A 8 14.49 7.21 53.13
N CYS A 9 13.24 6.83 52.77
CA CYS A 9 12.56 5.69 53.41
C CYS A 9 11.36 5.14 52.59
N ASN A 10 11.36 3.81 52.44
CA ASN A 10 10.30 2.91 51.96
C ASN A 10 9.37 2.52 53.13
N SER A 11 8.06 2.30 52.92
CA SER A 11 7.30 1.15 53.49
C SER A 11 5.76 1.21 53.31
N ARG A 12 5.23 0.19 52.61
CA ARG A 12 4.11 -0.74 52.91
C ARG A 12 2.81 -0.29 53.63
N VAL A 13 1.68 -0.64 52.98
CA VAL A 13 0.50 -1.42 53.46
C VAL A 13 -0.04 -1.15 54.88
N PHE A 14 -1.31 -0.74 54.97
CA PHE A 14 -2.19 -1.14 56.07
C PHE A 14 -3.63 -1.40 55.61
N TYR A 15 -4.11 -2.60 55.97
CA TYR A 15 -5.49 -3.04 56.04
C TYR A 15 -6.26 -2.26 57.12
N CYS A 16 -7.58 -2.10 56.96
CA CYS A 16 -8.48 -2.08 58.11
C CYS A 16 -9.76 -2.86 57.81
N THR A 17 -9.97 -3.87 58.64
CA THR A 17 -11.05 -4.85 58.69
C THR A 17 -12.17 -4.38 59.63
N SER A 18 -13.42 -4.69 59.31
CA SER A 18 -14.43 -5.03 60.32
C SER A 18 -15.47 -5.97 59.70
N GLY A 19 -15.43 -7.25 60.10
CA GLY A 19 -16.45 -8.24 59.77
C GLY A 19 -17.56 -8.31 60.80
N LEU A 20 -18.70 -8.88 60.40
CA LEU A 20 -19.66 -9.61 61.26
C LEU A 20 -20.62 -10.43 60.37
N THR A 21 -20.27 -11.72 60.21
CA THR A 21 -21.08 -12.96 60.26
C THR A 21 -22.49 -13.14 59.66
N SER A 22 -22.61 -14.29 58.96
CA SER A 22 -23.79 -15.15 58.67
C SER A 22 -24.69 -14.71 57.50
N ALA A 23 -25.23 -15.57 56.63
CA ALA A 23 -25.43 -17.01 56.63
C ALA A 23 -25.51 -17.56 55.19
N CYS A 24 -25.32 -18.88 55.07
CA CYS A 24 -25.44 -19.72 53.88
C CYS A 24 -26.73 -19.51 53.07
N ASN A 25 -26.63 -19.61 51.74
CA ASN A 25 -27.52 -20.47 50.95
C ASN A 25 -26.95 -20.73 49.55
N GLU A 26 -26.55 -21.97 49.32
CA GLU A 26 -26.34 -22.57 48.02
C GLU A 26 -27.68 -22.65 47.28
N LYS A 27 -27.72 -22.21 46.02
CA LYS A 27 -28.59 -22.79 44.99
C LYS A 27 -27.85 -22.85 43.65
N SER A 28 -27.38 -24.06 43.37
CA SER A 28 -27.10 -24.59 42.05
C SER A 28 -28.28 -24.39 41.10
N PHE A 29 -28.03 -23.91 39.88
CA PHE A 29 -28.88 -24.23 38.72
C PHE A 29 -28.02 -24.52 37.49
N THR A 30 -28.24 -25.74 37.00
CA THR A 30 -27.68 -26.44 35.86
C THR A 30 -27.95 -25.77 34.51
N LEU A 31 -26.91 -25.62 33.68
CA LEU A 31 -27.04 -25.40 32.23
C LEU A 31 -27.42 -26.72 31.55
N ARG A 32 -28.62 -26.77 30.98
CA ARG A 32 -29.10 -27.86 30.14
C ARG A 32 -28.57 -27.71 28.71
N ASN A 33 -28.06 -28.83 28.20
CA ASN A 33 -27.79 -29.10 26.79
C ASN A 33 -28.97 -28.71 25.89
N ALA A 34 -28.67 -28.00 24.80
CA ALA A 34 -29.49 -27.99 23.59
C ALA A 34 -28.56 -28.21 22.39
N SER A 35 -28.44 -29.47 22.00
CA SER A 35 -27.94 -29.92 20.72
C SER A 35 -29.07 -29.88 19.69
N ALA A 36 -28.90 -29.14 18.59
CA ALA A 36 -29.64 -29.33 17.35
C ALA A 36 -28.74 -28.98 16.15
N MET A 37 -28.85 -29.80 15.10
CA MET A 37 -27.88 -30.08 14.06
C MET A 37 -27.84 -29.08 12.88
N GLY A 38 -26.63 -28.86 12.33
CA GLY A 38 -26.31 -28.79 10.88
C GLY A 38 -25.81 -27.43 10.32
N PRO A 39 -24.98 -27.38 9.26
CA PRO A 39 -24.08 -28.40 8.69
C PRO A 39 -22.58 -28.08 8.91
N SER A 40 -21.74 -29.12 9.03
CA SER A 40 -20.29 -29.00 8.97
C SER A 40 -19.85 -28.81 7.51
N LEU A 41 -19.34 -27.63 7.17
CA LEU A 41 -18.58 -27.41 5.94
C LEU A 41 -17.09 -27.63 6.22
N ASN A 42 -16.49 -28.52 5.43
CA ASN A 42 -15.13 -29.04 5.55
C ASN A 42 -14.07 -27.94 5.31
N SER A 43 -13.55 -27.31 6.37
CA SER A 43 -12.30 -26.52 6.29
C SER A 43 -11.06 -27.43 6.18
N ASP A 44 -11.15 -28.69 6.62
CA ASP A 44 -10.07 -29.67 6.53
C ASP A 44 -9.78 -30.15 5.10
N SER A 45 -10.77 -30.12 4.18
CA SER A 45 -10.55 -30.58 2.80
C SER A 45 -9.71 -29.61 1.98
N THR A 46 -9.88 -28.30 2.20
CA THR A 46 -9.12 -27.26 1.48
C THR A 46 -7.64 -27.29 1.88
N VAL A 47 -7.36 -27.47 3.17
CA VAL A 47 -5.99 -27.57 3.71
C VAL A 47 -5.28 -28.85 3.28
N LEU A 48 -5.98 -29.98 3.23
CA LEU A 48 -5.42 -31.24 2.73
C LEU A 48 -5.18 -31.20 1.21
N SER A 49 -6.04 -30.53 0.44
CA SER A 49 -5.85 -30.33 -1.01
C SER A 49 -4.59 -29.51 -1.30
N ILE A 50 -4.44 -28.35 -0.65
CA ILE A 50 -3.29 -27.45 -0.83
C ILE A 50 -1.99 -28.14 -0.41
N ARG A 51 -2.00 -28.89 0.70
CA ARG A 51 -0.82 -29.62 1.21
C ARG A 51 -0.44 -30.83 0.36
N SER A 52 -1.42 -31.50 -0.25
CA SER A 52 -1.24 -32.66 -1.14
C SER A 52 -0.67 -32.25 -2.49
N GLU A 53 -1.26 -31.23 -3.12
CA GLU A 53 -0.88 -30.77 -4.47
C GLU A 53 0.54 -30.17 -4.49
N PHE A 54 0.93 -29.49 -3.41
CA PHE A 54 2.26 -28.88 -3.26
C PHE A 54 3.39 -29.90 -3.04
N ARG A 55 3.12 -31.03 -2.36
CA ARG A 55 4.12 -32.08 -2.10
C ARG A 55 4.42 -32.95 -3.31
N GLU A 56 3.49 -33.08 -4.26
CA GLU A 56 3.55 -34.11 -5.29
C GLU A 56 3.96 -33.60 -6.68
N GLY A 57 4.12 -32.29 -6.89
CA GLY A 57 4.59 -31.73 -8.17
C GLY A 57 3.68 -32.04 -9.37
N ARG A 58 2.41 -32.38 -9.14
CA ARG A 58 1.45 -32.81 -10.17
C ARG A 58 0.68 -31.66 -10.84
N PHE A 59 1.34 -30.52 -11.09
CA PHE A 59 0.76 -29.39 -11.82
C PHE A 59 1.01 -29.44 -13.34
N LEU A 60 1.07 -30.64 -13.92
CA LEU A 60 1.22 -30.83 -15.37
C LEU A 60 0.23 -31.87 -15.88
N ARG A 61 -0.94 -31.42 -16.36
CA ARG A 61 -1.50 -31.73 -17.70
C ARG A 61 -2.99 -31.35 -17.84
N GLN A 62 -3.27 -30.75 -19.01
CA GLN A 62 -4.56 -30.42 -19.67
C GLN A 62 -5.19 -29.09 -19.23
N SER A 63 -5.50 -28.12 -20.10
CA SER A 63 -5.87 -28.18 -21.53
C SER A 63 -5.14 -27.15 -22.41
N LYS A 64 -4.80 -27.54 -23.64
CA LYS A 64 -4.46 -26.61 -24.73
C LYS A 64 -5.74 -25.93 -25.23
N SER A 65 -5.89 -24.63 -24.95
CA SER A 65 -6.72 -23.70 -25.72
C SER A 65 -6.24 -22.28 -25.45
N ASP A 66 -6.15 -21.49 -26.51
CA ASP A 66 -5.76 -20.08 -26.68
C ASP A 66 -5.75 -19.18 -25.40
N PRO A 67 -4.67 -18.45 -25.06
CA PRO A 67 -4.53 -17.77 -23.77
C PRO A 67 -5.17 -16.36 -23.68
N TYR A 68 -5.95 -15.90 -24.66
CA TYR A 68 -6.47 -14.52 -24.67
C TYR A 68 -7.99 -14.37 -24.84
N ARG A 69 -8.79 -15.34 -24.41
CA ARG A 69 -10.25 -15.14 -24.36
C ARG A 69 -10.94 -15.97 -23.30
N THR A 70 -11.27 -15.35 -22.18
CA THR A 70 -12.28 -15.84 -21.23
C THR A 70 -13.34 -14.76 -21.04
N ASP A 71 -14.49 -14.96 -21.69
CA ASP A 71 -15.75 -14.32 -21.33
C ASP A 71 -16.12 -14.77 -19.92
N ILE A 72 -16.05 -13.86 -18.95
CA ILE A 72 -16.53 -14.08 -17.58
C ILE A 72 -18.02 -13.76 -17.56
N ARG A 73 -18.86 -14.81 -17.64
CA ARG A 73 -20.22 -14.78 -17.10
C ARG A 73 -20.42 -16.05 -16.27
N SER A 74 -20.09 -15.96 -14.98
CA SER A 74 -20.65 -16.85 -13.96
C SER A 74 -20.75 -16.09 -12.64
N SER A 75 -21.98 -16.05 -12.14
CA SER A 75 -22.46 -15.38 -10.94
C SER A 75 -21.83 -15.90 -9.64
N SER A 76 -20.94 -15.10 -9.05
CA SER A 76 -20.64 -15.05 -7.61
C SER A 76 -19.73 -13.83 -7.32
N GLU A 77 -20.30 -12.62 -7.43
CA GLU A 77 -19.64 -11.37 -7.03
C GLU A 77 -19.85 -11.14 -5.52
N ILE A 78 -18.89 -11.51 -4.67
CA ILE A 78 -18.69 -10.91 -3.35
C ILE A 78 -17.18 -10.86 -3.04
N GLY A 79 -16.55 -9.78 -3.49
CA GLY A 79 -15.18 -9.35 -3.19
C GLY A 79 -14.88 -8.13 -4.07
N PRO A 80 -14.36 -7.00 -3.55
CA PRO A 80 -14.19 -5.81 -4.36
C PRO A 80 -13.07 -6.04 -5.38
N SER A 81 -13.42 -6.16 -6.66
CA SER A 81 -12.41 -6.06 -7.70
C SER A 81 -12.08 -4.58 -7.88
N LEU A 82 -10.83 -4.17 -7.58
CA LEU A 82 -10.23 -2.91 -8.06
C LEU A 82 -10.17 -2.82 -9.61
N ASN A 83 -10.65 -3.87 -10.29
CA ASN A 83 -10.83 -4.00 -11.72
C ASN A 83 -12.13 -3.33 -12.21
N SER A 84 -12.52 -2.15 -11.71
CA SER A 84 -13.46 -1.35 -12.49
C SER A 84 -12.73 -0.85 -13.73
N ASP A 85 -12.62 -1.73 -14.74
CA ASP A 85 -12.27 -1.39 -16.12
C ASP A 85 -13.09 -0.17 -16.55
N PHE A 86 -14.30 -0.02 -15.97
CA PHE A 86 -15.27 1.06 -16.11
C PHE A 86 -14.74 2.48 -15.84
N THR A 87 -13.68 2.69 -15.06
CA THR A 87 -13.13 4.03 -14.79
C THR A 87 -11.99 4.46 -15.74
N VAL A 88 -11.55 3.61 -16.66
CA VAL A 88 -10.52 3.93 -17.68
C VAL A 88 -11.08 3.89 -19.11
N PHE A 89 -12.39 3.65 -19.29
CA PHE A 89 -12.98 3.54 -20.64
C PHE A 89 -12.93 4.81 -21.48
N GLY A 90 -12.62 5.95 -20.88
CA GLY A 90 -12.55 7.25 -21.52
C GLY A 90 -11.15 7.85 -21.52
N ILE A 91 -10.06 7.10 -21.77
CA ILE A 91 -8.92 7.80 -22.39
C ILE A 91 -9.45 8.29 -23.73
N ARG A 92 -9.86 9.55 -23.68
CA ARG A 92 -10.59 10.36 -24.64
C ARG A 92 -10.53 9.77 -26.05
N SER A 93 -11.67 9.57 -26.73
CA SER A 93 -11.67 9.00 -28.09
C SER A 93 -10.75 9.78 -29.03
N ASP A 94 -10.57 11.09 -28.79
CA ASP A 94 -9.57 11.94 -29.43
C ASP A 94 -8.10 11.58 -29.12
N PHE A 95 -7.78 11.07 -27.94
CA PHE A 95 -6.47 10.49 -27.63
C PHE A 95 -6.29 9.15 -28.37
N ARG A 96 -7.25 8.23 -28.26
CA ARG A 96 -7.19 6.91 -28.92
C ARG A 96 -7.11 6.99 -30.45
N GLU A 97 -7.75 8.00 -31.03
CA GLU A 97 -7.74 8.21 -32.48
C GLU A 97 -6.56 9.07 -32.96
N GLY A 98 -5.60 9.40 -32.09
CA GLY A 98 -4.42 10.20 -32.44
C GLY A 98 -4.76 11.60 -32.93
N ARG A 99 -5.96 12.10 -32.61
CA ARG A 99 -6.47 13.41 -33.05
C ARG A 99 -6.00 14.56 -32.18
N PHE A 100 -5.10 14.29 -31.23
CA PHE A 100 -4.48 15.33 -30.43
C PHE A 100 -3.41 16.07 -31.26
N LEU A 101 -3.86 17.08 -32.00
CA LEU A 101 -3.00 17.99 -32.75
C LEU A 101 -2.74 19.24 -31.90
N ARG A 102 -1.70 19.22 -31.05
CA ARG A 102 -0.80 20.40 -31.03
C ARG A 102 0.17 20.20 -32.20
N GLN A 103 -0.32 20.42 -33.41
CA GLN A 103 0.53 20.48 -34.61
C GLN A 103 1.43 21.71 -34.48
N SER A 104 2.68 21.49 -34.07
CA SER A 104 3.79 22.35 -34.47
C SER A 104 4.15 22.01 -35.91
N GLU A 105 4.39 23.01 -36.77
CA GLU A 105 4.70 22.90 -38.22
C GLU A 105 5.98 22.08 -38.57
N SER A 106 6.59 21.36 -37.62
CA SER A 106 7.89 20.71 -37.74
C SER A 106 7.86 19.21 -38.06
N ASP A 107 6.74 18.69 -38.59
CA ASP A 107 6.56 17.25 -38.87
C ASP A 107 7.45 16.69 -40.01
N LEU A 108 8.24 17.54 -40.68
CA LEU A 108 9.20 17.12 -41.71
C LEU A 108 10.59 16.71 -41.16
N TYR A 109 10.84 16.85 -39.84
CA TYR A 109 12.12 16.51 -39.19
C TYR A 109 11.99 15.55 -37.99
N ALA A 110 10.86 14.85 -37.86
CA ALA A 110 10.49 14.07 -36.66
C ALA A 110 11.52 13.00 -36.20
N ASN A 111 12.34 12.46 -37.11
CA ASN A 111 13.33 11.43 -36.77
C ASN A 111 14.64 12.01 -36.19
N ASP A 112 15.01 13.26 -36.50
CA ASP A 112 16.22 13.89 -35.97
C ASP A 112 15.96 14.63 -34.64
N ILE A 113 14.72 15.04 -34.37
CA ILE A 113 14.33 15.72 -33.11
C ILE A 113 14.15 14.73 -31.95
N ARG A 114 13.67 13.51 -32.20
CA ARG A 114 13.47 12.50 -31.14
C ARG A 114 14.73 12.23 -30.31
N ARG A 115 15.90 12.19 -30.96
CA ARG A 115 17.18 11.91 -30.26
C ARG A 115 17.69 13.06 -29.39
N SER A 116 17.24 14.29 -29.60
CA SER A 116 17.65 15.45 -28.78
C SER A 116 16.60 15.85 -27.73
N SER A 117 15.33 15.50 -27.94
CA SER A 117 14.20 15.82 -27.04
C SER A 117 13.92 14.78 -25.94
N GLU A 118 14.51 13.57 -26.03
CA GLU A 118 14.42 12.55 -24.97
C GLU A 118 15.05 12.99 -23.63
N ASN A 119 15.90 14.03 -23.62
CA ASN A 119 16.66 14.47 -22.44
C ASN A 119 16.20 15.80 -21.79
N ASP A 120 15.17 16.50 -22.31
CA ASP A 120 14.65 17.77 -21.72
C ASP A 120 13.21 17.59 -21.20
N PHE A 121 13.01 16.62 -20.29
CA PHE A 121 11.73 16.47 -19.61
C PHE A 121 11.54 17.62 -18.60
N ARG A 122 10.40 18.30 -18.70
CA ARG A 122 9.99 19.33 -17.74
C ARG A 122 8.70 18.90 -17.06
N VAL A 123 8.70 18.97 -15.74
CA VAL A 123 7.49 18.74 -14.94
C VAL A 123 6.46 19.81 -15.32
N PRO A 124 5.27 19.42 -15.83
CA PRO A 124 4.21 20.36 -16.15
C PRO A 124 3.68 21.05 -14.89
N ASP A 125 3.20 22.30 -15.03
CA ASP A 125 2.62 23.03 -13.90
C ASP A 125 1.26 22.44 -13.51
N PHE A 126 1.17 21.92 -12.29
CA PHE A 126 -0.06 21.30 -11.78
C PHE A 126 -0.87 22.29 -10.95
N GLN A 127 -2.05 22.63 -11.46
CA GLN A 127 -3.04 23.42 -10.74
C GLN A 127 -4.13 22.49 -10.19
N HIS A 128 -4.39 22.58 -8.87
CA HIS A 128 -5.44 21.80 -8.19
C HIS A 128 -6.42 22.73 -7.45
N PRO A 129 -7.68 22.32 -7.27
CA PRO A 129 -8.71 23.17 -6.67
C PRO A 129 -8.64 23.27 -5.13
N TYR A 130 -7.80 22.44 -4.49
CA TYR A 130 -7.75 22.33 -3.03
C TYR A 130 -6.89 23.40 -2.36
N PRO A 131 -7.16 23.74 -1.08
CA PRO A 131 -6.33 24.65 -0.31
C PRO A 131 -4.87 24.19 -0.27
N LYS A 132 -3.95 25.17 -0.18
CA LYS A 132 -2.52 24.87 -0.03
C LYS A 132 -2.27 24.05 1.24
N ALA A 133 -1.51 22.97 1.10
CA ALA A 133 -1.15 22.11 2.23
C ALA A 133 -0.37 22.89 3.30
N ARG A 134 -0.66 22.60 4.56
CA ARG A 134 0.04 23.16 5.72
C ARG A 134 0.82 22.06 6.39
N LEU A 135 2.09 22.33 6.69
CA LEU A 135 2.94 21.36 7.35
C LEU A 135 2.52 21.19 8.81
N ASN A 136 2.18 19.96 9.20
CA ASN A 136 1.94 19.58 10.58
C ASN A 136 3.18 19.90 11.44
N PRO A 137 3.06 20.62 12.57
CA PRO A 137 4.20 21.01 13.40
C PRO A 137 4.95 19.80 14.01
N LEU A 138 4.31 18.62 14.07
CA LEU A 138 4.93 17.39 14.57
C LEU A 138 5.86 16.72 13.56
N ALA A 139 5.86 17.14 12.29
CA ALA A 139 6.60 16.47 11.21
C ALA A 139 8.11 16.37 11.48
N ALA A 140 8.72 17.41 12.06
CA ALA A 140 10.14 17.40 12.41
C ALA A 140 10.44 16.42 13.55
N GLN A 141 9.67 16.48 14.64
CA GLN A 141 9.86 15.56 15.77
C GLN A 141 9.62 14.09 15.35
N CYS A 142 8.57 13.83 14.57
CA CYS A 142 8.26 12.47 14.12
C CYS A 142 9.25 11.96 13.07
N HIS A 143 9.96 12.84 12.36
CA HIS A 143 11.09 12.45 11.51
C HIS A 143 12.15 11.73 12.34
N ASP A 144 12.62 12.39 13.40
CA ASP A 144 13.70 11.89 14.25
C ASP A 144 13.29 10.59 14.93
N ILE A 145 12.08 10.55 15.52
CA ILE A 145 11.55 9.34 16.18
C ILE A 145 11.40 8.17 15.20
N SER A 146 10.92 8.42 13.97
CA SER A 146 10.76 7.35 12.98
C SER A 146 12.10 6.81 12.52
N ASN A 147 13.10 7.68 12.32
CA ASN A 147 14.44 7.26 11.92
C ASN A 147 15.17 6.48 13.04
N ASP A 148 15.08 6.95 14.28
CA ASP A 148 15.65 6.23 15.44
C ASP A 148 15.03 4.84 15.58
N TRP A 149 13.72 4.73 15.31
CA TRP A 149 13.02 3.45 15.28
C TRP A 149 13.54 2.53 14.15
N ILE A 150 13.74 3.04 12.93
CA ILE A 150 14.36 2.29 11.82
C ILE A 150 15.77 1.78 12.18
N VAL A 151 16.58 2.63 12.82
CA VAL A 151 17.93 2.26 13.31
C VAL A 151 17.86 1.19 14.41
N SER A 152 16.88 1.30 15.32
CA SER A 152 16.71 0.31 16.39
C SER A 152 16.40 -1.09 15.88
N LEU A 153 15.76 -1.19 14.70
CA LEU A 153 15.48 -2.45 14.00
C LEU A 153 16.69 -2.97 13.21
N GLY A 154 17.74 -2.14 13.02
CA GLY A 154 18.91 -2.48 12.21
C GLY A 154 18.71 -2.35 10.70
N ILE A 155 17.61 -1.71 10.26
CA ILE A 155 17.29 -1.52 8.84
C ILE A 155 18.30 -0.58 8.17
N ASP A 156 18.81 0.41 8.90
CA ASP A 156 19.86 1.33 8.43
C ASP A 156 21.11 0.57 7.95
N LYS A 157 21.49 -0.50 8.66
CA LYS A 157 22.63 -1.36 8.30
C LYS A 157 22.34 -2.21 7.08
N GLU A 158 21.09 -2.65 6.94
CA GLU A 158 20.62 -3.41 5.80
C GLU A 158 20.52 -2.60 4.50
N LEU A 159 20.36 -1.28 4.60
CA LEU A 159 20.41 -0.34 3.48
C LEU A 159 21.83 0.12 3.15
N GLY A 160 22.71 0.14 4.16
CA GLY A 160 24.03 0.73 4.03
C GLY A 160 24.00 2.27 4.09
N PRO A 161 25.17 2.89 4.28
CA PRO A 161 25.26 4.30 4.68
C PRO A 161 24.74 5.27 3.63
N SER A 162 24.99 5.03 2.34
CA SER A 162 24.59 5.94 1.26
C SER A 162 23.07 5.97 1.08
N MET A 163 22.45 4.79 0.95
CA MET A 163 21.00 4.69 0.77
C MET A 163 20.26 5.18 2.02
N TRP A 164 20.75 4.85 3.22
CA TRP A 164 20.16 5.36 4.46
C TRP A 164 20.22 6.90 4.55
N GLN A 165 21.33 7.52 4.17
CA GLN A 165 21.44 8.98 4.11
C GLN A 165 20.42 9.60 3.15
N SER A 166 20.20 8.99 1.99
CA SER A 166 19.17 9.43 1.04
C SER A 166 17.74 9.31 1.61
N CYS A 167 17.43 8.21 2.30
CA CYS A 167 16.14 8.02 2.96
C CYS A 167 15.89 9.11 4.02
N MET A 168 16.89 9.42 4.86
CA MET A 168 16.78 10.49 5.85
C MET A 168 16.61 11.87 5.18
N ALA A 169 17.39 12.16 4.14
CA ALA A 169 17.32 13.43 3.41
C ALA A 169 15.94 13.67 2.77
N ALA A 170 15.26 12.60 2.33
CA ALA A 170 13.93 12.68 1.74
C ALA A 170 12.84 13.18 2.72
N LYS A 171 13.05 13.04 4.03
CA LYS A 171 12.14 13.54 5.09
C LYS A 171 10.69 13.09 4.89
N PHE A 172 10.47 11.77 4.80
CA PHE A 172 9.14 11.18 4.54
C PHE A 172 8.05 11.67 5.52
N SER A 173 8.38 11.98 6.77
CA SER A 173 7.41 12.57 7.72
C SER A 173 6.83 13.91 7.27
N LYS A 174 7.50 14.67 6.40
CA LYS A 174 6.92 15.88 5.80
C LYS A 174 5.79 15.57 4.85
N LEU A 175 5.85 14.45 4.10
CA LEU A 175 4.73 14.02 3.26
C LEU A 175 3.48 13.82 4.11
N ILE A 176 3.58 13.00 5.16
CA ILE A 176 2.50 12.82 6.14
C ILE A 176 2.10 14.17 6.77
N GLY A 177 3.08 15.02 7.08
CA GLY A 177 2.87 16.35 7.62
C GLY A 177 2.04 17.29 6.73
N TYR A 178 2.16 17.19 5.42
CA TYR A 178 1.37 18.00 4.49
C TYR A 178 -0.02 17.43 4.24
N ILE A 179 -0.22 16.13 4.45
CA ILE A 179 -1.50 15.44 4.22
C ILE A 179 -2.38 15.48 5.46
N TYR A 180 -1.83 15.15 6.63
CA TYR A 180 -2.59 14.98 7.87
C TYR A 180 -2.34 16.15 8.84
N ASP A 181 -3.07 17.24 8.65
CA ASP A 181 -2.94 18.45 9.47
C ASP A 181 -3.76 18.41 10.79
N ASP A 182 -4.87 17.66 10.81
CA ASP A 182 -5.75 17.44 11.97
C ASP A 182 -5.87 15.93 12.29
N ILE A 183 -4.93 15.42 13.09
CA ILE A 183 -4.85 14.01 13.47
C ILE A 183 -4.25 13.84 14.88
N GLU A 184 -4.59 12.75 15.56
CA GLU A 184 -3.99 12.43 16.85
C GLU A 184 -2.48 12.17 16.71
N HIS A 185 -1.69 12.63 17.69
CA HIS A 185 -0.23 12.49 17.64
C HIS A 185 0.23 11.03 17.49
N LYS A 186 -0.43 10.07 18.17
CA LYS A 186 -0.10 8.65 18.06
C LYS A 186 -0.27 8.11 16.62
N ASP A 187 -1.35 8.52 15.95
CA ASP A 187 -1.66 8.09 14.60
C ASP A 187 -0.76 8.78 13.58
N PHE A 188 -0.44 10.06 13.80
CA PHE A 188 0.54 10.79 12.99
C PHE A 188 1.92 10.12 13.05
N LEU A 189 2.37 9.72 14.24
CA LEU A 189 3.63 9.01 14.41
C LEU A 189 3.59 7.63 13.75
N TRP A 190 2.48 6.90 13.89
CA TRP A 190 2.28 5.61 13.21
C TRP A 190 2.41 5.75 11.70
N LEU A 191 1.74 6.75 11.11
CA LEU A 191 1.80 7.06 9.67
C LEU A 191 3.23 7.45 9.22
N CYS A 192 3.95 8.22 10.04
CA CYS A 192 5.35 8.55 9.74
C CYS A 192 6.24 7.30 9.74
N LYS A 193 6.05 6.40 10.71
CA LYS A 193 6.81 5.15 10.81
C LYS A 193 6.53 4.19 9.65
N ILE A 194 5.26 3.93 9.34
CA ILE A 194 4.91 3.01 8.24
C ILE A 194 5.40 3.56 6.90
N LEU A 195 5.28 4.88 6.66
CA LEU A 195 5.76 5.49 5.42
C LEU A 195 7.28 5.39 5.30
N THR A 196 8.00 5.65 6.41
CA THR A 196 9.47 5.53 6.43
C THR A 196 9.90 4.08 6.20
N LEU A 197 9.22 3.11 6.81
CA LEU A 197 9.46 1.68 6.59
C LEU A 197 9.24 1.28 5.13
N PHE A 198 8.14 1.75 4.53
CA PHE A 198 7.77 1.43 3.16
C PHE A 198 8.74 2.04 2.15
N PHE A 199 9.14 3.30 2.31
CA PHE A 199 10.15 3.89 1.43
C PHE A 199 11.56 3.32 1.65
N ALA A 200 11.90 2.90 2.86
CA ALA A 200 13.14 2.15 3.09
C ALA A 200 13.12 0.81 2.35
N PHE A 201 11.99 0.11 2.38
CA PHE A 201 11.80 -1.14 1.65
C PHE A 201 11.87 -0.91 0.13
N ASP A 202 11.12 0.05 -0.39
CA ASP A 202 11.14 0.52 -1.80
C ASP A 202 12.57 0.83 -2.26
N SER A 203 13.32 1.64 -1.50
CA SER A 203 14.70 1.99 -1.86
C SER A 203 15.61 0.76 -1.91
N LYS A 204 15.44 -0.21 -1.00
CA LYS A 204 16.21 -1.45 -0.99
C LYS A 204 15.88 -2.32 -2.21
N MET A 205 14.63 -2.29 -2.66
CA MET A 205 14.16 -3.06 -3.80
C MET A 205 14.55 -2.42 -5.15
N ASP A 206 14.69 -1.09 -5.19
CA ASP A 206 15.15 -0.34 -6.37
C ASP A 206 16.67 -0.42 -6.59
N ASP A 207 17.44 -0.86 -5.59
CA ASP A 207 18.88 -1.07 -5.73
C ASP A 207 19.15 -2.20 -6.73
N GLY A 208 19.78 -1.90 -7.87
CA GLY A 208 19.97 -2.85 -8.97
C GLY A 208 20.72 -4.14 -8.62
N GLU A 209 21.52 -4.17 -7.55
CA GLU A 209 22.14 -5.41 -7.05
C GLU A 209 21.19 -6.29 -6.22
N LEU A 210 20.10 -5.68 -5.70
CA LEU A 210 19.10 -6.31 -4.83
C LEU A 210 17.71 -6.45 -5.48
N ALA A 211 17.42 -5.71 -6.56
CA ALA A 211 16.18 -5.79 -7.32
C ALA A 211 15.89 -7.20 -7.86
N ASP A 212 16.95 -7.98 -8.12
CA ASP A 212 16.89 -9.38 -8.57
C ASP A 212 16.86 -10.41 -7.41
N ARG A 213 16.86 -9.96 -6.15
CA ARG A 213 16.82 -10.83 -4.95
C ARG A 213 15.41 -11.30 -4.65
N ILE A 214 14.93 -12.17 -5.54
CA ILE A 214 13.62 -12.80 -5.43
C ILE A 214 13.45 -13.56 -4.10
N ASP A 215 14.54 -14.06 -3.51
CA ASP A 215 14.52 -14.73 -2.21
C ASP A 215 14.10 -13.80 -1.07
N PHE A 216 14.65 -12.58 -1.04
CA PHE A 216 14.32 -11.59 -0.01
C PHE A 216 12.89 -11.09 -0.16
N SER A 217 12.44 -10.77 -1.39
CA SER A 217 11.07 -10.32 -1.60
C SER A 217 10.05 -11.40 -1.26
N CYS A 218 10.32 -12.67 -1.64
CA CYS A 218 9.49 -13.81 -1.25
C CYS A 218 9.27 -13.89 0.27
N ASP A 219 10.34 -13.78 1.06
CA ASP A 219 10.24 -13.84 2.51
C ASP A 219 9.40 -12.69 3.07
N VAL A 220 9.69 -11.46 2.64
CA VAL A 220 8.95 -10.27 3.10
C VAL A 220 7.46 -10.38 2.80
N ILE A 221 7.09 -10.86 1.60
CA ILE A 221 5.68 -10.99 1.21
C ILE A 221 4.99 -12.08 2.04
N LEU A 222 5.63 -13.23 2.22
CA LEU A 222 5.06 -14.33 2.99
C LEU A 222 4.97 -13.98 4.49
N ASP A 223 5.96 -13.29 5.04
CA ASP A 223 5.96 -12.79 6.41
C ASP A 223 4.88 -11.73 6.63
N MET A 224 4.71 -10.78 5.69
CA MET A 224 3.62 -9.80 5.79
C MET A 224 2.26 -10.50 5.77
N ASN A 225 2.07 -11.50 4.89
CA ASN A 225 0.85 -12.30 4.85
C ASN A 225 0.61 -13.07 6.15
N LEU A 226 1.67 -13.63 6.76
CA LEU A 226 1.59 -14.26 8.07
C LEU A 226 1.12 -13.27 9.15
N ILE A 227 1.66 -12.05 9.15
CA ILE A 227 1.34 -11.00 10.13
C ILE A 227 -0.13 -10.58 10.02
N ILE A 228 -0.62 -10.30 8.81
CA ILE A 228 -2.00 -9.83 8.61
C ILE A 228 -3.05 -10.93 8.85
N LEU A 229 -2.73 -12.18 8.54
CA LEU A 229 -3.59 -13.34 8.80
C LEU A 229 -3.54 -13.79 10.27
N TRP A 230 -2.60 -13.31 11.08
CA TRP A 230 -2.36 -13.88 12.41
C TRP A 230 -3.60 -13.82 13.33
N ASN A 231 -4.36 -12.72 13.27
CA ASN A 231 -5.53 -12.52 14.13
C ASN A 231 -6.76 -13.27 13.64
N ASP A 232 -6.86 -13.46 12.33
CA ASP A 232 -7.97 -14.15 11.67
C ASP A 232 -7.42 -15.11 10.59
N PRO A 233 -6.81 -16.23 11.01
CA PRO A 233 -6.11 -17.15 10.10
C PRO A 233 -7.06 -17.95 9.20
N ASP A 234 -8.36 -17.81 9.40
CA ASP A 234 -9.42 -18.46 8.64
C ASP A 234 -10.23 -17.45 7.81
N ASN A 235 -9.78 -16.20 7.72
CA ASN A 235 -10.38 -15.18 6.87
C ASN A 235 -10.35 -15.63 5.39
N GLU A 236 -11.53 -15.94 4.83
CA GLU A 236 -11.64 -16.53 3.49
C GLU A 236 -11.04 -15.64 2.40
N ARG A 237 -11.26 -14.33 2.47
CA ARG A 237 -10.75 -13.37 1.47
C ARG A 237 -9.23 -13.27 1.50
N LEU A 238 -8.64 -13.17 2.69
CA LEU A 238 -7.19 -13.13 2.84
C LEU A 238 -6.54 -14.47 2.47
N LEU A 239 -7.20 -15.60 2.71
CA LEU A 239 -6.70 -16.91 2.27
C LEU A 239 -6.75 -17.06 0.75
N GLU A 240 -7.78 -16.53 0.08
CA GLU A 240 -7.86 -16.48 -1.38
C GLU A 240 -6.75 -15.58 -1.97
N GLY A 241 -6.54 -14.40 -1.40
CA GLY A 241 -5.45 -13.51 -1.82
C GLY A 241 -4.07 -14.13 -1.59
N LEU A 242 -3.87 -14.83 -0.46
CA LEU A 242 -2.63 -15.59 -0.20
C LEU A 242 -2.43 -16.69 -1.24
N LYS A 243 -3.49 -17.39 -1.65
CA LYS A 243 -3.41 -18.39 -2.71
C LYS A 243 -2.95 -17.77 -4.03
N SER A 244 -3.51 -16.62 -4.41
CA SER A 244 -3.08 -15.88 -5.62
C SER A 244 -1.59 -15.50 -5.55
N ILE A 245 -1.13 -14.99 -4.41
CA ILE A 245 0.29 -14.68 -4.17
C ILE A 245 1.17 -15.92 -4.30
N LEU A 246 0.75 -17.05 -3.72
CA LEU A 246 1.46 -18.32 -3.84
C LEU A 246 1.52 -18.78 -5.30
N ASP A 247 0.44 -18.66 -6.07
CA ASP A 247 0.44 -19.01 -7.49
C ASP A 247 1.46 -18.15 -8.27
N THR A 248 1.53 -16.83 -8.01
CA THR A 248 2.56 -15.95 -8.59
C THR A 248 3.98 -16.36 -8.17
N LEU A 249 4.18 -16.73 -6.90
CA LEU A 249 5.46 -17.24 -6.39
C LEU A 249 5.87 -18.55 -7.08
N MET A 250 4.94 -19.32 -7.66
CA MET A 250 5.25 -20.56 -8.36
C MET A 250 5.71 -20.37 -9.82
N GLU A 251 5.65 -19.14 -10.35
CA GLU A 251 5.99 -18.82 -11.74
C GLU A 251 7.48 -18.91 -12.06
N THR A 252 8.36 -18.72 -11.07
CA THR A 252 9.80 -18.88 -11.25
C THR A 252 10.34 -20.00 -10.35
N GLU A 253 11.39 -20.67 -10.82
CA GLU A 253 12.00 -21.77 -10.06
C GLU A 253 12.67 -21.27 -8.76
N ALA A 254 13.21 -20.06 -8.76
CA ALA A 254 13.86 -19.46 -7.60
C ALA A 254 12.85 -19.10 -6.50
N SER A 255 11.77 -18.38 -6.85
CA SER A 255 10.70 -18.04 -5.91
C SER A 255 9.99 -19.28 -5.37
N ARG A 256 9.72 -20.29 -6.22
CA ARG A 256 9.16 -21.57 -5.81
C ARG A 256 9.99 -22.26 -4.73
N LYS A 257 11.30 -22.37 -4.96
CA LYS A 257 12.22 -23.00 -3.98
C LYS A 257 12.22 -22.24 -2.67
N ARG A 258 12.17 -20.90 -2.71
CA ARG A 258 12.13 -20.09 -1.49
C ARG A 258 10.82 -20.29 -0.74
N ALA A 259 9.67 -20.21 -1.43
CA ALA A 259 8.35 -20.43 -0.84
C ALA A 259 8.22 -21.81 -0.17
N GLN A 260 8.80 -22.86 -0.76
CA GLN A 260 8.84 -24.22 -0.18
C GLN A 260 9.63 -24.32 1.13
N LEU A 261 10.62 -23.44 1.34
CA LEU A 261 11.43 -23.39 2.56
C LEU A 261 10.81 -22.51 3.64
N HIS A 262 9.80 -21.71 3.29
CA HIS A 262 9.16 -20.78 4.20
C HIS A 262 8.23 -21.49 5.20
N THR A 263 8.09 -20.95 6.41
CA THR A 263 7.34 -21.59 7.51
C THR A 263 5.90 -21.11 7.67
N ILE A 264 5.44 -20.19 6.81
CA ILE A 264 4.09 -19.56 6.87
C ILE A 264 2.97 -20.55 7.18
N HIS A 265 2.92 -21.70 6.52
CA HIS A 265 1.87 -22.70 6.78
C HIS A 265 1.93 -23.29 8.20
N ALA A 266 3.14 -23.57 8.70
CA ALA A 266 3.32 -24.09 10.05
C ALA A 266 2.99 -23.02 11.10
N ASP A 267 3.37 -21.77 10.84
CA ASP A 267 3.10 -20.66 11.74
C ASP A 267 1.62 -20.27 11.78
N LEU A 268 0.90 -20.34 10.65
CA LEU A 268 -0.56 -20.18 10.63
C LEU A 268 -1.29 -21.29 11.41
N VAL A 269 -0.75 -22.51 11.45
CA VAL A 269 -1.28 -23.56 12.34
C VAL A 269 -1.08 -23.18 13.80
N HIS A 270 0.07 -22.58 14.15
CA HIS A 270 0.29 -22.08 15.50
C HIS A 270 -0.68 -20.95 15.88
N ALA A 271 -0.96 -20.04 14.94
CA ALA A 271 -1.93 -18.96 15.09
C ALA A 271 -3.35 -19.51 15.34
N ARG A 272 -3.84 -20.43 14.48
CA ARG A 272 -5.15 -21.09 14.66
C ARG A 272 -5.30 -21.76 16.02
N ASN A 273 -4.27 -22.50 16.43
CA ASN A 273 -4.28 -23.23 17.69
C ASN A 273 -3.95 -22.35 18.90
N LYS A 274 -3.65 -21.05 18.69
CA LYS A 274 -3.21 -20.10 19.72
C LYS A 274 -2.07 -20.65 20.59
N SER A 275 -1.21 -21.45 19.98
CA SER A 275 -0.11 -22.16 20.66
C SER A 275 1.16 -21.31 20.79
N LYS A 276 1.22 -20.22 20.03
CA LYS A 276 2.24 -19.17 20.05
C LYS A 276 1.56 -17.82 19.85
N THR A 277 2.26 -16.75 20.19
CA THR A 277 1.93 -15.37 19.84
C THR A 277 2.73 -14.92 18.62
N LEU A 278 2.30 -13.85 17.95
CA LEU A 278 3.04 -13.29 16.82
C LEU A 278 4.44 -12.76 17.23
N LEU A 279 4.62 -12.44 18.52
CA LEU A 279 5.90 -12.03 19.08
C LEU A 279 6.91 -13.18 19.18
N ASP A 280 6.44 -14.43 19.20
CA ASP A 280 7.29 -15.62 19.22
C ASP A 280 7.84 -15.99 17.83
N VAL A 281 7.32 -15.37 16.77
CA VAL A 281 7.77 -15.57 15.39
C VAL A 281 8.97 -14.67 15.11
N ASN A 282 10.02 -15.27 14.57
CA ASN A 282 11.24 -14.56 14.21
C ASN A 282 11.13 -13.99 12.79
N PHE A 283 11.16 -12.67 12.67
CA PHE A 283 11.05 -11.95 11.41
C PHE A 283 12.36 -11.23 11.06
N GLY A 284 12.58 -10.96 9.78
CA GLY A 284 13.61 -10.01 9.34
C GLY A 284 13.36 -8.59 9.87
N ALA A 285 14.32 -7.68 9.71
CA ALA A 285 14.24 -6.34 10.30
C ALA A 285 13.00 -5.56 9.84
N PHE A 286 12.71 -5.56 8.53
CA PHE A 286 11.53 -4.90 7.96
C PHE A 286 10.22 -5.46 8.51
N MET A 287 10.08 -6.79 8.56
CA MET A 287 8.86 -7.45 9.01
C MET A 287 8.69 -7.42 10.54
N SER A 288 9.79 -7.31 11.29
CA SER A 288 9.73 -6.98 12.71
C SER A 288 9.13 -5.59 12.94
N GLY A 289 9.53 -4.59 12.14
CA GLY A 289 8.95 -3.25 12.18
C GLY A 289 7.47 -3.24 11.74
N PHE A 290 7.15 -3.94 10.66
CA PHE A 290 5.75 -4.07 10.21
C PHE A 290 4.87 -4.76 11.26
N ARG A 291 5.35 -5.84 11.89
CA ARG A 291 4.66 -6.52 13.00
C ARG A 291 4.36 -5.56 14.15
N GLU A 292 5.33 -4.76 14.59
CA GLU A 292 5.12 -3.78 15.67
C GLU A 292 4.02 -2.78 15.31
N LEU A 293 4.07 -2.23 14.09
CA LEU A 293 3.04 -1.30 13.62
C LEU A 293 1.69 -1.98 13.44
N TRP A 294 1.65 -3.23 12.98
CA TRP A 294 0.42 -3.99 12.81
C TRP A 294 -0.25 -4.26 14.16
N LEU A 295 0.51 -4.70 15.16
CA LEU A 295 -0.01 -4.93 16.51
C LEU A 295 -0.55 -3.65 17.16
N ASP A 296 0.11 -2.50 16.94
CA ASP A 296 -0.44 -1.19 17.35
C ASP A 296 -1.68 -0.82 16.54
N TYR A 297 -1.70 -1.08 15.23
CA TYR A 297 -2.79 -0.71 14.32
C TYR A 297 -4.13 -1.36 14.70
N ILE A 298 -4.10 -2.66 15.00
CA ILE A 298 -5.29 -3.46 15.30
C ILE A 298 -5.84 -3.21 16.71
N GLU A 299 -5.10 -2.53 17.58
CA GLU A 299 -5.50 -2.31 18.96
C GLU A 299 -6.79 -1.48 19.02
N ASP A 300 -7.82 -2.05 19.66
CA ASP A 300 -9.15 -1.45 19.81
C ASP A 300 -9.84 -1.03 18.48
N LEU A 301 -9.52 -1.71 17.37
CA LEU A 301 -10.19 -1.53 16.08
C LEU A 301 -11.25 -2.62 15.82
N PRO A 302 -12.40 -2.28 15.19
CA PRO A 302 -13.35 -3.27 14.71
C PRO A 302 -12.72 -4.25 13.70
N VAL A 303 -13.16 -5.51 13.73
CA VAL A 303 -12.66 -6.57 12.84
C VAL A 303 -12.81 -6.23 11.35
N GLU A 304 -13.87 -5.49 10.99
CA GLU A 304 -14.10 -5.01 9.61
C GLU A 304 -12.95 -4.08 9.17
N CYS A 305 -12.57 -3.09 9.98
CA CYS A 305 -11.45 -2.18 9.68
C CYS A 305 -10.11 -2.92 9.60
N ILE A 306 -9.88 -3.88 10.50
CA ILE A 306 -8.67 -4.72 10.48
C ILE A 306 -8.60 -5.51 9.18
N SER A 307 -9.73 -6.13 8.77
CA SER A 307 -9.81 -6.93 7.55
C SER A 307 -9.57 -6.08 6.29
N ARG A 308 -10.19 -4.89 6.20
CA ARG A 308 -9.95 -3.95 5.09
C ARG A 308 -8.48 -3.57 4.98
N GLN A 309 -7.85 -3.20 6.09
CA GLN A 309 -6.43 -2.83 6.07
C GLN A 309 -5.53 -4.02 5.70
N ALA A 310 -5.83 -5.23 6.20
CA ALA A 310 -5.13 -6.45 5.84
C ALA A 310 -5.23 -6.74 4.34
N GLU A 311 -6.44 -6.67 3.76
CA GLU A 311 -6.68 -6.87 2.33
C GLU A 311 -5.86 -5.88 1.49
N ILE A 312 -5.81 -4.61 1.90
CA ILE A 312 -5.02 -3.58 1.20
C ILE A 312 -3.51 -3.83 1.28
N PHE A 313 -2.98 -4.25 2.43
CA PHE A 313 -1.56 -4.63 2.52
C PHE A 313 -1.22 -5.88 1.70
N GLN A 314 -2.14 -6.85 1.66
CA GLN A 314 -2.01 -8.05 0.82
C GLN A 314 -1.99 -7.69 -0.67
N GLN A 315 -2.91 -6.82 -1.10
CA GLN A 315 -2.96 -6.33 -2.48
C GLN A 315 -1.69 -5.54 -2.86
N TYR A 316 -1.20 -4.68 -1.97
CA TYR A 316 0.04 -3.93 -2.16
C TYR A 316 1.24 -4.86 -2.37
N THR A 317 1.43 -5.84 -1.50
CA THR A 317 2.55 -6.80 -1.60
C THR A 317 2.42 -7.73 -2.80
N GLY A 318 1.22 -8.21 -3.12
CA GLY A 318 0.98 -9.04 -4.30
C GLY A 318 1.21 -8.28 -5.61
N GLY A 319 0.78 -7.01 -5.68
CA GLY A 319 1.04 -6.14 -6.82
C GLY A 319 2.53 -5.89 -7.02
N PHE A 320 3.24 -5.56 -5.93
CA PHE A 320 4.68 -5.33 -5.95
C PHE A 320 5.44 -6.56 -6.47
N PHE A 321 5.07 -7.75 -6.01
CA PHE A 321 5.70 -8.99 -6.45
C PHE A 321 5.43 -9.28 -7.93
N SER A 322 4.20 -9.07 -8.37
CA SER A 322 3.81 -9.24 -9.77
C SER A 322 4.62 -8.31 -10.68
N GLU A 323 4.85 -7.07 -10.24
CA GLU A 323 5.71 -6.10 -10.93
C GLU A 323 7.16 -6.59 -11.02
N GLN A 324 7.74 -7.08 -9.91
CA GLN A 324 9.09 -7.64 -9.91
C GLN A 324 9.23 -8.82 -10.89
N ILE A 325 8.29 -9.77 -10.87
CA ILE A 325 8.28 -10.91 -11.80
C ILE A 325 8.16 -10.45 -13.26
N ALA A 326 7.32 -9.45 -13.53
CA ALA A 326 7.17 -8.89 -14.87
C ALA A 326 8.46 -8.23 -15.37
N ARG A 327 9.15 -7.47 -14.50
CA ARG A 327 10.47 -6.86 -14.77
C ARG A 327 11.51 -7.93 -15.11
N MET A 328 11.61 -8.99 -14.31
CA MET A 328 12.54 -10.12 -14.54
C MET A 328 12.28 -10.83 -15.88
N LYS A 329 11.01 -10.93 -16.31
CA LYS A 329 10.63 -11.53 -17.60
C LYS A 329 10.82 -10.59 -18.80
N GLY A 330 11.08 -9.30 -18.56
CA GLY A 330 11.14 -8.28 -19.61
C GLY A 330 9.80 -8.07 -20.32
N THR A 331 8.68 -8.20 -19.59
CA THR A 331 7.33 -8.08 -20.17
C THR A 331 7.00 -6.60 -20.38
N ASN A 332 6.61 -6.22 -21.59
CA ASN A 332 6.06 -4.89 -21.84
C ASN A 332 4.65 -4.81 -21.28
N ILE A 333 4.38 -3.78 -20.47
CA ILE A 333 3.06 -3.54 -19.86
C ILE A 333 2.22 -2.63 -20.78
N SER A 334 0.93 -2.95 -20.92
CA SER A 334 -0.03 -2.06 -21.59
C SER A 334 -0.39 -0.88 -20.69
N LEU A 335 -0.89 0.22 -21.25
CA LEU A 335 -1.38 1.36 -20.47
C LEU A 335 -2.46 0.97 -19.45
N SER A 336 -3.43 0.15 -19.83
CA SER A 336 -4.49 -0.32 -18.91
C SER A 336 -3.91 -1.17 -17.78
N ASP A 337 -2.95 -2.04 -18.09
CA ASP A 337 -2.29 -2.84 -17.06
C ASP A 337 -1.41 -1.98 -16.15
N CYS A 338 -0.74 -0.97 -16.69
CA CYS A 338 0.07 -0.04 -15.90
C CYS A 338 -0.79 0.69 -14.87
N ILE A 339 -1.95 1.22 -15.26
CA ILE A 339 -2.87 1.88 -14.33
C ILE A 339 -3.32 0.89 -13.25
N ARG A 340 -3.72 -0.32 -13.64
CA ARG A 340 -4.17 -1.37 -12.71
C ARG A 340 -3.07 -1.76 -11.72
N VAL A 341 -1.86 -2.02 -12.19
CA VAL A 341 -0.71 -2.37 -11.35
C VAL A 341 -0.33 -1.20 -10.45
N ARG A 342 -0.33 0.03 -10.96
CA ARG A 342 0.02 1.23 -10.19
C ARG A 342 -0.92 1.48 -9.01
N ARG A 343 -2.20 1.12 -9.13
CA ARG A 343 -3.15 1.15 -7.99
C ARG A 343 -2.74 0.22 -6.85
N LEU A 344 -2.08 -0.89 -7.18
CA LEU A 344 -1.56 -1.84 -6.21
C LEU A 344 -0.18 -1.41 -5.69
N THR A 345 0.74 -0.97 -6.55
CA THR A 345 2.14 -0.74 -6.19
C THR A 345 2.46 0.67 -5.73
N GLY A 346 1.57 1.64 -5.97
CA GLY A 346 1.75 3.04 -5.57
C GLY A 346 1.71 3.28 -4.06
N GLY A 347 1.29 2.30 -3.26
CA GLY A 347 1.33 2.36 -1.80
C GLY A 347 0.41 3.42 -1.16
N VAL A 348 -0.52 4.01 -1.91
CA VAL A 348 -1.42 5.08 -1.42
C VAL A 348 -2.60 4.50 -0.63
N MET A 349 -3.20 3.42 -1.13
CA MET A 349 -4.39 2.79 -0.53
C MET A 349 -4.25 2.47 0.97
N PRO A 350 -3.12 1.92 1.49
CA PRO A 350 -2.96 1.70 2.92
C PRO A 350 -3.19 2.94 3.79
N PHE A 351 -2.84 4.13 3.28
CA PHE A 351 -2.99 5.39 4.00
C PHE A 351 -4.38 6.00 3.83
N LEU A 352 -5.05 5.77 2.70
CA LEU A 352 -6.45 6.15 2.55
C LEU A 352 -7.34 5.33 3.48
N VAL A 353 -7.11 4.02 3.57
CA VAL A 353 -7.87 3.11 4.47
C VAL A 353 -7.55 3.34 5.94
N PHE A 354 -6.39 3.93 6.26
CA PHE A 354 -6.11 4.41 7.62
C PHE A 354 -7.18 5.40 8.14
N SER A 355 -7.96 6.03 7.26
CA SER A 355 -9.13 6.84 7.65
C SER A 355 -10.11 6.08 8.56
N ASP A 356 -10.24 4.76 8.43
CA ASP A 356 -11.08 3.95 9.34
C ASP A 356 -10.64 4.10 10.80
N ARG A 357 -9.33 4.01 11.07
CA ARG A 357 -8.78 4.22 12.43
C ARG A 357 -9.05 5.64 12.92
N MET A 358 -8.91 6.63 12.05
CA MET A 358 -9.24 8.02 12.39
C MET A 358 -10.72 8.21 12.73
N ILE A 359 -11.62 7.55 11.98
CA ILE A 359 -13.06 7.51 12.28
C ILE A 359 -13.26 6.92 13.66
N GLU A 360 -12.76 5.71 13.92
CA GLU A 360 -12.95 5.02 15.20
C GLU A 360 -12.42 5.78 16.41
N HIS A 361 -11.30 6.50 16.28
CA HIS A 361 -10.83 7.40 17.33
C HIS A 361 -11.73 8.61 17.52
N LYS A 362 -12.21 9.24 16.43
CA LYS A 362 -13.15 10.37 16.53
C LYS A 362 -14.50 9.93 17.12
N ARG A 363 -14.96 8.69 16.86
CA ARG A 363 -16.19 8.11 17.45
C ARG A 363 -16.18 8.06 18.98
N ARG A 364 -15.00 7.97 19.61
CA ARG A 364 -14.86 8.00 21.07
C ARG A 364 -15.18 9.37 21.67
N LYS A 365 -15.16 10.42 20.87
CA LYS A 365 -15.28 11.83 21.28
C LYS A 365 -16.49 12.55 20.65
N SER A 366 -16.99 12.04 19.54
CA SER A 366 -18.05 12.66 18.72
C SER A 366 -19.05 11.60 18.22
N PRO A 367 -20.33 11.96 18.00
CA PRO A 367 -21.36 11.04 17.51
C PRO A 367 -21.19 10.77 16.00
N ILE A 368 -20.13 10.04 15.66
CA ILE A 368 -19.87 9.55 14.30
C ILE A 368 -20.27 8.06 14.26
N SER A 369 -20.91 7.64 13.17
CA SER A 369 -21.19 6.22 12.96
C SER A 369 -19.97 5.48 12.40
N HIS A 370 -19.84 4.21 12.77
CA HIS A 370 -18.91 3.29 12.12
C HIS A 370 -19.23 3.22 10.64
N LEU A 371 -18.23 3.16 9.75
CA LEU A 371 -18.48 2.95 8.33
C LEU A 371 -18.65 1.44 8.06
N PRO A 372 -19.84 0.96 7.65
CA PRO A 372 -20.07 -0.45 7.39
C PRO A 372 -19.42 -0.93 6.09
N ASP A 373 -19.11 -2.22 6.02
CA ASP A 373 -18.53 -2.87 4.84
C ASP A 373 -19.33 -2.63 3.56
N SER A 374 -20.66 -2.59 3.64
CA SER A 374 -21.51 -2.36 2.47
C SER A 374 -21.29 -0.99 1.82
N LEU A 375 -20.90 0.03 2.60
CA LEU A 375 -20.53 1.35 2.07
C LEU A 375 -19.07 1.38 1.65
N PHE A 376 -18.17 0.78 2.44
CA PHE A 376 -16.75 0.76 2.11
C PHE A 376 -16.48 0.03 0.78
N TYR A 377 -17.07 -1.15 0.60
CA TYR A 377 -16.96 -1.94 -0.62
C TYR A 377 -17.98 -1.55 -1.70
N GLY A 378 -18.78 -0.51 -1.45
CA GLY A 378 -19.71 0.04 -2.44
C GLY A 378 -18.97 0.67 -3.62
N GLU A 379 -19.60 0.62 -4.80
CA GLU A 379 -19.03 1.09 -6.06
C GLU A 379 -18.47 2.51 -5.98
N ASP A 380 -19.23 3.47 -5.44
CA ASP A 380 -18.80 4.86 -5.37
C ASP A 380 -17.63 5.10 -4.41
N MET A 381 -17.56 4.38 -3.28
CA MET A 381 -16.39 4.45 -2.39
C MET A 381 -15.15 3.91 -3.10
N GLN A 382 -15.26 2.74 -3.73
CA GLN A 382 -14.14 2.13 -4.44
C GLN A 382 -13.68 2.99 -5.62
N ASN A 383 -14.60 3.61 -6.37
CA ASN A 383 -14.27 4.54 -7.45
C ASN A 383 -13.58 5.81 -6.93
N MET A 384 -14.01 6.36 -5.81
CA MET A 384 -13.38 7.52 -5.17
C MET A 384 -11.94 7.20 -4.73
N LEU A 385 -11.73 6.06 -4.06
CA LEU A 385 -10.41 5.62 -3.59
C LEU A 385 -9.47 5.29 -4.76
N ALA A 386 -9.98 4.62 -5.80
CA ALA A 386 -9.22 4.35 -7.02
C ALA A 386 -8.83 5.65 -7.74
N ALA A 387 -9.74 6.63 -7.82
CA ALA A 387 -9.44 7.93 -8.43
C ALA A 387 -8.37 8.70 -7.67
N CYS A 388 -8.46 8.75 -6.35
CA CYS A 388 -7.39 9.33 -5.53
C CYS A 388 -6.06 8.62 -5.76
N THR A 389 -6.05 7.28 -5.75
CA THR A 389 -4.84 6.49 -5.97
C THR A 389 -4.21 6.76 -7.34
N ASP A 390 -5.01 6.85 -8.39
CA ASP A 390 -4.56 7.22 -9.74
C ASP A 390 -3.95 8.62 -9.74
N ILE A 391 -4.64 9.63 -9.19
CA ILE A 391 -4.16 11.01 -9.13
C ILE A 391 -2.77 11.07 -8.47
N ILE A 392 -2.63 10.43 -7.30
CA ILE A 392 -1.36 10.46 -6.55
C ILE A 392 -0.27 9.67 -7.26
N GLY A 393 -0.57 8.48 -7.77
CA GLY A 393 0.39 7.64 -8.49
C GLY A 393 0.89 8.31 -9.77
N TRP A 394 0.00 8.90 -10.56
CA TRP A 394 0.36 9.54 -11.83
C TRP A 394 1.14 10.84 -11.61
N HIS A 395 0.79 11.60 -10.58
CA HIS A 395 1.57 12.77 -10.17
C HIS A 395 2.98 12.39 -9.72
N ASN A 396 3.11 11.26 -9.01
CA ASN A 396 4.41 10.70 -8.64
C ASN A 396 5.21 10.30 -9.89
N ASP A 397 4.59 9.67 -10.87
CA ASP A 397 5.24 9.29 -12.13
C ASP A 397 5.73 10.52 -12.90
N ILE A 398 4.96 11.62 -12.92
CA ILE A 398 5.38 12.89 -13.53
C ILE A 398 6.64 13.45 -12.83
N PHE A 399 6.62 13.59 -11.51
CA PHE A 399 7.75 14.18 -10.76
C PHE A 399 8.97 13.25 -10.69
N GLY A 400 8.73 11.94 -10.62
CA GLY A 400 9.76 10.90 -10.56
C GLY A 400 10.40 10.59 -11.90
N PHE A 401 9.78 10.96 -13.02
CA PHE A 401 10.19 10.54 -14.36
C PHE A 401 11.68 10.75 -14.64
N GLN A 402 12.22 11.94 -14.32
CA GLN A 402 13.62 12.25 -14.58
C GLN A 402 14.59 11.37 -13.78
N LYS A 403 14.24 11.05 -12.53
CA LYS A 403 14.99 10.11 -11.67
C LYS A 403 14.97 8.71 -12.29
N GLU A 404 13.78 8.22 -12.65
CA GLU A 404 13.63 6.86 -13.20
C GLU A 404 14.29 6.72 -14.58
N LEU A 405 14.32 7.80 -15.37
CA LEU A 405 15.04 7.82 -16.65
C LEU A 405 16.54 7.62 -16.45
N LEU A 406 17.14 8.33 -15.48
CA LEU A 406 18.57 8.20 -15.16
C LEU A 406 18.95 6.81 -14.63
N ASN A 407 18.03 6.16 -13.93
CA ASN A 407 18.22 4.82 -13.38
C ASN A 407 17.89 3.70 -14.39
N ASN A 408 17.50 4.04 -15.62
CA ASN A 408 17.00 3.10 -16.64
C ASN A 408 15.75 2.30 -16.23
N ASP A 409 14.98 2.78 -15.25
CA ASP A 409 13.77 2.14 -14.73
C ASP A 409 12.45 2.83 -15.15
N HIS A 410 12.55 3.89 -15.96
CA HIS A 410 11.42 4.67 -16.49
C HIS A 410 10.35 3.86 -17.25
N LYS A 411 10.64 2.62 -17.67
CA LYS A 411 9.77 1.83 -18.56
C LYS A 411 8.42 1.47 -17.95
N ASN A 412 8.33 1.47 -16.62
CA ASN A 412 7.09 1.19 -15.88
C ASN A 412 6.37 2.47 -15.41
N THR A 413 6.84 3.64 -15.83
CA THR A 413 6.18 4.92 -15.51
C THR A 413 5.09 5.24 -16.52
N LEU A 414 4.00 5.84 -16.06
CA LEU A 414 2.89 6.21 -16.93
C LEU A 414 3.31 7.19 -18.04
N VAL A 415 4.23 8.12 -17.75
CA VAL A 415 4.78 9.08 -18.73
C VAL A 415 5.45 8.36 -19.89
N TYR A 416 6.25 7.32 -19.62
CA TYR A 416 6.90 6.53 -20.67
C TYR A 416 5.89 5.79 -21.54
N ILE A 417 4.92 5.14 -20.92
CA ILE A 417 3.94 4.34 -21.63
C ILE A 417 3.06 5.23 -22.51
N VAL A 418 2.61 6.38 -21.99
CA VAL A 418 1.87 7.39 -22.75
C VAL A 418 2.71 7.93 -23.91
N PHE A 419 4.00 8.17 -23.70
CA PHE A 419 4.89 8.61 -24.77
C PHE A 419 4.91 7.63 -25.95
N HIS A 420 5.01 6.34 -25.68
CA HIS A 420 5.06 5.30 -26.70
C HIS A 420 3.70 4.99 -27.33
N GLU A 421 2.65 4.75 -26.52
CA GLU A 421 1.34 4.35 -27.01
C GLU A 421 0.63 5.48 -27.77
N TYR A 422 0.83 6.74 -27.37
CA TYR A 422 0.26 7.91 -28.07
C TYR A 422 1.22 8.57 -29.06
N ASN A 423 2.40 7.97 -29.30
CA ASN A 423 3.39 8.47 -30.25
C ASN A 423 3.73 9.95 -30.04
N CYS A 424 3.92 10.35 -28.78
CA CYS A 424 4.24 11.73 -28.41
C CYS A 424 5.57 12.19 -29.05
N GLN A 425 5.71 13.49 -29.24
CA GLN A 425 6.90 14.14 -29.79
C GLN A 425 8.00 14.33 -28.72
N SER A 426 7.65 14.33 -27.44
CA SER A 426 8.58 14.43 -26.30
C SER A 426 7.97 13.83 -25.02
N TYR A 427 8.81 13.50 -24.04
CA TYR A 427 8.34 13.11 -22.70
C TYR A 427 7.60 14.24 -21.98
N THR A 428 7.97 15.51 -22.23
CA THR A 428 7.25 16.66 -21.68
C THR A 428 5.80 16.70 -22.17
N GLN A 429 5.58 16.46 -23.47
CA GLN A 429 4.22 16.33 -24.01
C GLN A 429 3.47 15.17 -23.34
N ALA A 430 4.11 14.00 -23.17
CA ALA A 430 3.49 12.87 -22.49
C ALA A 430 3.12 13.20 -21.03
N GLY A 431 3.98 13.93 -20.31
CA GLY A 431 3.68 14.43 -18.96
C GLY A 431 2.49 15.39 -18.93
N GLU A 432 2.36 16.30 -19.89
CA GLU A 432 1.20 17.18 -20.03
C GLU A 432 -0.09 16.37 -20.25
N LEU A 433 -0.03 15.32 -21.08
CA LEU A 433 -1.16 14.42 -21.32
C LEU A 433 -1.56 13.66 -20.05
N VAL A 434 -0.60 13.14 -19.29
CA VAL A 434 -0.86 12.48 -17.99
C VAL A 434 -1.50 13.47 -17.01
N LEU A 435 -1.08 14.73 -17.03
CA LEU A 435 -1.67 15.77 -16.19
C LEU A 435 -3.13 16.08 -16.55
N GLU A 436 -3.48 16.09 -17.84
CA GLU A 436 -4.88 16.22 -18.28
C GLU A 436 -5.74 15.06 -17.76
N LEU A 437 -5.24 13.81 -17.88
CA LEU A 437 -5.94 12.63 -17.34
C LEU A 437 -6.11 12.72 -15.82
N LEU A 438 -5.09 13.22 -15.12
CA LEU A 438 -5.14 13.44 -13.67
C LEU A 438 -6.25 14.44 -13.30
N GLN A 439 -6.43 15.51 -14.07
CA GLN A 439 -7.51 16.49 -13.84
C GLN A 439 -8.90 15.86 -14.02
N ASP A 440 -9.07 15.00 -15.03
CA ASP A 440 -10.32 14.25 -15.21
C ASP A 440 -10.60 13.34 -14.01
N ARG A 441 -9.58 12.65 -13.47
CA ARG A 441 -9.74 11.82 -12.26
C ARG A 441 -10.13 12.63 -11.03
N ILE A 442 -9.70 13.88 -10.90
CA ILE A 442 -10.16 14.77 -9.81
C ILE A 442 -11.69 14.96 -9.91
N VAL A 443 -12.21 15.23 -11.10
CA VAL A 443 -13.65 15.41 -11.32
C VAL A 443 -14.41 14.11 -11.00
N GLU A 444 -13.91 12.97 -11.46
CA GLU A 444 -14.52 11.67 -11.21
C GLU A 444 -14.52 11.28 -9.72
N MET A 445 -13.45 11.59 -8.99
CA MET A 445 -13.36 11.40 -7.55
C MET A 445 -14.46 12.19 -6.81
N GLU A 446 -14.64 13.46 -7.17
CA GLU A 446 -15.65 14.34 -6.57
C GLU A 446 -17.08 13.88 -6.90
N LEU A 447 -17.32 13.46 -8.14
CA LEU A 447 -18.63 12.90 -8.54
C LEU A 447 -18.95 11.60 -7.79
N ALA A 448 -17.97 10.71 -7.62
CA ALA A 448 -18.14 9.48 -6.86
C ALA A 448 -18.50 9.78 -5.38
N TYR A 449 -17.82 10.75 -4.76
CA TYR A 449 -18.16 11.22 -3.42
C TYR A 449 -19.59 11.75 -3.32
N GLU A 450 -20.01 12.62 -4.25
CA GLU A 450 -21.37 13.21 -4.22
C GLU A 450 -22.46 12.13 -4.36
N ARG A 451 -22.24 11.13 -5.24
CA ARG A 451 -23.16 9.98 -5.38
C ARG A 451 -23.20 9.13 -4.12
N LEU A 452 -22.03 8.76 -3.57
CA LEU A 452 -21.92 7.99 -2.33
C LEU A 452 -22.65 8.66 -1.18
N ARG A 453 -22.36 9.95 -0.97
CA ARG A 453 -22.94 10.74 0.13
C ARG A 453 -24.45 10.92 -0.02
N SER A 454 -24.93 11.13 -1.24
CA SER A 454 -26.36 11.27 -1.53
C SER A 454 -27.13 9.97 -1.30
N ALA A 455 -26.52 8.82 -1.59
CA ALA A 455 -27.14 7.50 -1.41
C ALA A 455 -27.09 7.01 0.05
N ALA A 456 -26.09 7.43 0.84
CA ALA A 456 -25.90 7.00 2.21
C ALA A 456 -26.88 7.66 3.20
N THR A 457 -27.23 6.94 4.28
CA THR A 457 -27.99 7.53 5.39
C THR A 457 -27.17 8.64 6.07
N PRO A 458 -27.83 9.71 6.58
CA PRO A 458 -27.12 10.86 7.16
C PRO A 458 -26.16 10.53 8.30
N GLU A 459 -26.38 9.43 9.01
CA GLU A 459 -25.51 9.00 10.11
C GLU A 459 -24.09 8.61 9.65
N PHE A 460 -23.94 8.14 8.40
CA PHE A 460 -22.64 7.76 7.83
C PHE A 460 -21.93 8.92 7.13
N HIS A 461 -22.59 10.06 6.92
CA HIS A 461 -21.99 11.22 6.25
C HIS A 461 -20.68 11.66 6.89
N PRO A 462 -20.53 11.77 8.24
CA PRO A 462 -19.26 12.20 8.82
C PRO A 462 -18.09 11.24 8.54
N ALA A 463 -18.35 9.94 8.39
CA ALA A 463 -17.33 8.96 8.04
C ALA A 463 -16.92 9.08 6.56
N ILE A 464 -17.91 9.18 5.67
CA ILE A 464 -17.69 9.41 4.22
C ILE A 464 -16.95 10.73 3.99
N ASP A 465 -17.34 11.79 4.70
CA ASP A 465 -16.74 13.12 4.63
C ASP A 465 -15.27 13.08 5.06
N LEU A 466 -14.88 12.21 6.02
CA LEU A 466 -13.49 12.04 6.41
C LEU A 466 -12.66 11.31 5.33
N PHE A 467 -13.23 10.31 4.65
CA PHE A 467 -12.57 9.64 3.54
C PHE A 467 -12.28 10.61 2.39
N ILE A 468 -13.28 11.36 1.92
CA ILE A 468 -13.05 12.35 0.85
C ILE A 468 -12.10 13.46 1.31
N LYS A 469 -12.16 13.90 2.58
CA LYS A 469 -11.21 14.90 3.10
C LYS A 469 -9.78 14.37 2.96
N THR A 470 -9.55 13.13 3.38
CA THR A 470 -8.24 12.48 3.24
C THR A 470 -7.81 12.44 1.78
N CYS A 471 -8.67 11.99 0.87
CA CYS A 471 -8.37 11.99 -0.57
C CYS A 471 -8.01 13.39 -1.11
N ARG A 472 -8.77 14.41 -0.73
CA ARG A 472 -8.53 15.81 -1.13
C ARG A 472 -7.24 16.36 -0.56
N ASP A 473 -6.86 16.00 0.67
CA ASP A 473 -5.63 16.46 1.33
C ASP A 473 -4.36 15.80 0.76
N TRP A 474 -4.48 14.57 0.26
CA TRP A 474 -3.39 13.86 -0.42
C TRP A 474 -2.87 14.61 -1.66
N ILE A 475 -3.74 15.32 -2.38
CA ILE A 475 -3.42 16.00 -3.64
C ILE A 475 -2.47 17.20 -3.43
N PRO A 476 -2.82 18.25 -2.66
CA PRO A 476 -1.89 19.33 -2.34
C PRO A 476 -0.73 18.85 -1.48
N GLY A 477 -0.95 17.83 -0.62
CA GLY A 477 0.08 17.33 0.27
C GLY A 477 1.24 16.66 -0.46
N THR A 478 0.93 15.80 -1.42
CA THR A 478 1.95 15.19 -2.29
C THR A 478 2.59 16.21 -3.22
N HIS A 479 1.83 17.20 -3.71
CA HIS A 479 2.37 18.28 -4.53
C HIS A 479 3.44 19.11 -3.83
N GLU A 480 3.14 19.62 -2.64
CA GLU A 480 4.13 20.38 -1.86
C GLU A 480 5.34 19.51 -1.47
N TYR A 481 5.12 18.23 -1.18
CA TYR A 481 6.22 17.29 -0.92
C TYR A 481 7.09 17.05 -2.16
N HIS A 482 6.49 16.80 -3.33
CA HIS A 482 7.21 16.54 -4.58
C HIS A 482 8.11 17.73 -4.98
N ILE A 483 7.61 18.96 -4.83
CA ILE A 483 8.37 20.18 -5.15
C ILE A 483 9.53 20.43 -4.18
N THR A 484 9.41 20.00 -2.92
CA THR A 484 10.37 20.36 -1.85
C THR A 484 11.30 19.24 -1.41
N SER A 485 10.97 17.98 -1.72
CA SER A 485 11.75 16.82 -1.29
C SER A 485 13.00 16.62 -2.16
N SER A 486 14.13 16.31 -1.51
CA SER A 486 15.36 15.94 -2.22
C SER A 486 15.24 14.64 -3.01
N ARG A 487 14.20 13.82 -2.77
CA ARG A 487 13.96 12.57 -3.50
C ARG A 487 13.79 12.78 -5.01
N TYR A 488 13.23 13.92 -5.43
CA TYR A 488 12.94 14.23 -6.84
C TYR A 488 13.94 15.23 -7.45
N VAL A 489 14.90 15.72 -6.66
CA VAL A 489 15.91 16.65 -7.15
C VAL A 489 17.00 15.86 -7.85
N VAL A 490 17.00 15.94 -9.18
CA VAL A 490 18.09 15.42 -10.00
C VAL A 490 19.18 16.49 -10.11
N SER A 491 20.38 16.22 -9.58
CA SER A 491 21.52 17.13 -9.73
C SER A 491 22.02 17.14 -11.17
N ASN A 492 22.15 18.32 -11.80
CA ASN A 492 22.68 18.50 -13.17
C ASN A 492 24.10 17.96 -13.41
N SER A 493 24.80 17.43 -12.39
CA SER A 493 26.14 16.86 -12.52
C SER A 493 26.18 15.49 -13.23
N SER A 494 25.07 14.78 -13.35
CA SER A 494 25.01 13.44 -13.98
C SER A 494 24.91 13.44 -15.51
N PHE A 495 24.69 14.59 -16.15
CA PHE A 495 24.59 14.70 -17.61
C PHE A 495 25.94 14.90 -18.34
N SER A 496 27.07 14.90 -17.62
CA SER A 496 28.36 15.34 -18.19
C SER A 496 29.40 14.25 -18.47
N ASP A 497 29.11 12.95 -18.31
CA ASP A 497 30.10 11.88 -18.50
C ASP A 497 29.61 10.70 -19.35
N THR A 498 29.12 10.97 -20.57
CA THR A 498 29.16 9.98 -21.67
C THR A 498 29.67 10.63 -22.96
N GLY A 499 30.73 11.42 -22.84
CA GLY A 499 31.50 11.94 -23.96
C GLY A 499 32.85 11.26 -24.05
N ASN A 500 32.90 9.96 -24.33
CA ASN A 500 34.13 9.32 -24.83
C ASN A 500 33.79 8.13 -25.76
N LEU A 501 33.58 8.48 -27.01
CA LEU A 501 33.77 7.61 -28.17
C LEU A 501 35.17 6.99 -28.09
N LYS A 502 35.25 5.65 -28.02
CA LYS A 502 36.47 4.95 -28.46
C LYS A 502 36.34 4.67 -29.95
N SER A 503 37.22 5.34 -30.69
CA SER A 503 37.62 5.09 -32.08
C SER A 503 38.03 3.65 -32.33
#